data_AF-A0ABD3ACL4-F1
#
_entry.id   AF-A0ABD3ACL4-F1
#
_cell.length_a   1.000
_cell.length_b   1.000
_cell.length_c   1.000
_cell.angle_alpha   90.00
_cell.angle_beta   90.00
_cell.angle_gamma   90.00
#
_symmetry.space_group_name_H-M   'P 1'
#
loop_
_entity.id
_entity.type
_entity.pdbx_description
1 polymer ?
#
loop_
_entity_poly.entity_id
_entity_poly.type
_entity_poly.pdbx_seq_one_letter_code
_entity_poly.pdbx_strand_id
1 'polypeptide(L)'
;MSALANKTVILVTHPIEFLSEVDHILVVEGRQVTQSGTYKQLLTSGAAFEELVVAHRNAMTVSDPLSRNEDERQIGNEDNVEETNQSYFSKENNEGEISMIPGAQLTEEEEKDVATPAGFYGLQAAASYWLAYTIQSPKISIVTIVSIYTLISTTSAFFIYLRSLFVTLLGLRASKAFFSSFTNSIFNAPMLFFDSTPASSDFSVLDFDIPFAYAFATAGTIETVVTIGVMASVTWQVLIVGIFATIASKYVQGYYQASARELMRINGTTKAPIMNYASETALGVATIRAFNVSDMFFQNYLKFVDKDAKVFLFSNAALEWLVLRTETLQNITLFTAAALLVSFPKDYVAPGFVGLSLS
;
A
#
# COMPACT_ATOMS: atom_id res chain seq x y z
N MET A 1 -41.44 -4.95 -32.06
CA MET A 1 -40.90 -5.46 -30.78
C MET A 1 -41.80 -6.60 -30.31
N SER A 2 -41.33 -7.87 -30.33
CA SER A 2 -42.17 -9.04 -29.99
C SER A 2 -41.49 -10.03 -29.03
N ALA A 3 -40.26 -9.73 -28.57
CA ALA A 3 -39.43 -10.67 -27.80
C ALA A 3 -40.05 -11.16 -26.47
N LEU A 4 -41.00 -10.40 -25.91
CA LEU A 4 -41.66 -10.68 -24.63
C LEU A 4 -43.13 -11.09 -24.78
N ALA A 5 -43.69 -11.11 -26.00
CA ALA A 5 -45.14 -11.23 -26.22
C ALA A 5 -45.74 -12.55 -25.69
N ASN A 6 -44.97 -13.64 -25.69
CA ASN A 6 -45.39 -14.95 -25.18
C ASN A 6 -44.72 -15.32 -23.85
N LYS A 7 -44.17 -14.35 -23.12
CA LYS A 7 -43.52 -14.58 -21.82
C LYS A 7 -44.34 -13.95 -20.70
N THR A 8 -44.33 -14.57 -19.54
CA THR A 8 -44.86 -13.95 -18.31
C THR A 8 -43.98 -12.76 -17.93
N VAL A 9 -44.56 -11.58 -17.88
CA VAL A 9 -43.87 -10.34 -17.48
C VAL A 9 -44.55 -9.80 -16.24
N ILE A 10 -43.75 -9.55 -15.20
CA ILE A 10 -44.19 -8.88 -13.97
C ILE A 10 -43.39 -7.60 -13.87
N LEU A 11 -44.07 -6.47 -13.76
CA LEU A 11 -43.47 -5.15 -13.62
C LEU A 11 -43.98 -4.49 -12.35
N VAL A 12 -43.05 -4.02 -11.51
CA VAL A 12 -43.36 -3.14 -10.38
C VAL A 12 -43.10 -1.72 -10.85
N THR A 13 -44.13 -0.89 -10.92
CA THR A 13 -44.07 0.48 -11.44
C THR A 13 -44.69 1.46 -10.47
N HIS A 14 -44.09 2.65 -10.36
CA HIS A 14 -44.69 3.82 -9.73
C HIS A 14 -45.52 4.64 -10.73
N PRO A 15 -45.04 4.89 -11.96
CA PRO A 15 -45.86 5.51 -13.00
C PRO A 15 -47.11 4.70 -13.33
N ILE A 16 -48.25 5.38 -13.38
CA ILE A 16 -49.59 4.78 -13.55
C ILE A 16 -50.02 4.77 -15.03
N GLU A 17 -49.33 5.52 -15.89
CA GLU A 17 -49.72 5.77 -17.30
C GLU A 17 -49.91 4.48 -18.12
N PHE A 18 -49.05 3.50 -17.92
CA PHE A 18 -49.05 2.25 -18.69
C PHE A 18 -49.97 1.17 -18.10
N LEU A 19 -50.62 1.43 -16.97
CA LEU A 19 -51.48 0.45 -16.31
C LEU A 19 -52.77 0.16 -17.09
N SER A 20 -53.14 1.01 -18.06
CA SER A 20 -54.29 0.76 -18.94
C SER A 20 -54.02 -0.34 -19.98
N GLU A 21 -52.76 -0.64 -20.26
CA GLU A 21 -52.33 -1.61 -21.28
C GLU A 21 -51.94 -2.99 -20.71
N VAL A 22 -51.96 -3.17 -19.39
CA VAL A 22 -51.62 -4.46 -18.74
C VAL A 22 -52.86 -5.34 -18.55
N ASP A 23 -52.64 -6.66 -18.63
CA ASP A 23 -53.71 -7.66 -18.50
C ASP A 23 -54.29 -7.73 -17.08
N HIS A 24 -53.45 -7.52 -16.07
CA HIS A 24 -53.82 -7.69 -14.67
C HIS A 24 -52.97 -6.81 -13.74
N ILE A 25 -53.62 -6.15 -12.77
CA ILE A 25 -52.98 -5.27 -11.78
C ILE A 25 -53.19 -5.84 -10.37
N LEU A 26 -52.16 -5.75 -9.53
CA LEU A 26 -52.20 -6.10 -8.11
C LEU A 26 -51.78 -4.87 -7.29
N VAL A 27 -52.60 -4.48 -6.33
CA VAL A 27 -52.33 -3.35 -5.42
C VAL A 27 -51.91 -3.92 -4.08
N VAL A 28 -50.77 -3.45 -3.56
CA VAL A 28 -50.18 -3.92 -2.30
C VAL A 28 -50.13 -2.77 -1.32
N GLU A 29 -50.74 -2.95 -0.15
CA GLU A 29 -50.73 -1.99 0.95
C GLU A 29 -50.41 -2.73 2.25
N GLY A 30 -49.53 -2.19 3.10
CA GLY A 30 -49.21 -2.80 4.39
C GLY A 30 -48.64 -4.23 4.31
N ARG A 31 -47.95 -4.59 3.22
CA ARG A 31 -47.46 -5.95 2.89
C ARG A 31 -48.56 -6.98 2.55
N GLN A 32 -49.80 -6.55 2.33
CA GLN A 32 -50.89 -7.42 1.86
C GLN A 32 -51.40 -6.95 0.50
N VAL A 33 -51.86 -7.88 -0.34
CA VAL A 33 -52.55 -7.55 -1.59
C VAL A 33 -53.96 -7.10 -1.22
N THR A 34 -54.27 -5.82 -1.42
CA THR A 34 -55.58 -5.25 -1.07
C THR A 34 -56.56 -5.33 -2.23
N GLN A 35 -56.09 -5.20 -3.48
CA GLN A 35 -56.92 -5.26 -4.68
C GLN A 35 -56.22 -5.98 -5.82
N SER A 36 -57.02 -6.56 -6.71
CA SER A 36 -56.57 -7.42 -7.79
C SER A 36 -57.60 -7.38 -8.92
N GLY A 37 -57.21 -6.99 -10.13
CA GLY A 37 -58.12 -6.99 -11.28
C GLY A 37 -57.61 -6.22 -12.49
N THR A 38 -58.47 -6.03 -13.49
CA THR A 38 -58.19 -5.18 -14.65
C THR A 38 -58.31 -3.69 -14.30
N TYR A 39 -57.67 -2.81 -15.08
CA TYR A 39 -57.71 -1.36 -14.86
C TYR A 39 -59.13 -0.80 -14.66
N LYS A 40 -60.10 -1.26 -15.47
CA LYS A 40 -61.50 -0.82 -15.37
C LYS A 40 -62.19 -1.30 -14.09
N GLN A 41 -61.91 -2.53 -13.65
CA GLN A 41 -62.49 -3.10 -12.43
C GLN A 41 -61.99 -2.37 -11.19
N LEU A 42 -60.69 -2.05 -11.15
CA LEU A 42 -60.08 -1.36 -10.01
C LEU A 42 -60.53 0.10 -9.91
N LEU A 43 -60.71 0.80 -11.04
CA LEU A 43 -61.29 2.15 -11.06
C LEU A 43 -62.73 2.22 -10.56
N THR A 44 -63.51 1.14 -10.74
CA THR A 44 -64.93 1.12 -10.33
C THR A 44 -65.10 0.73 -8.86
N SER A 45 -64.06 0.17 -8.22
CA SER A 45 -64.12 -0.34 -6.84
C SER A 45 -64.02 0.72 -5.73
N GLY A 46 -63.80 2.00 -6.05
CA GLY A 46 -63.94 3.10 -5.08
C GLY A 46 -62.89 3.12 -3.97
N ALA A 47 -61.72 2.52 -4.16
CA ALA A 47 -60.77 2.22 -3.09
C ALA A 47 -59.33 2.60 -3.47
N ALA A 48 -58.32 2.22 -2.67
CA ALA A 48 -56.92 2.70 -2.70
C ALA A 48 -56.28 2.93 -4.09
N PHE A 49 -56.62 2.14 -5.13
CA PHE A 49 -56.15 2.36 -6.49
C PHE A 49 -56.65 3.66 -7.13
N GLU A 50 -57.92 4.02 -6.95
CA GLU A 50 -58.51 5.24 -7.50
C GLU A 50 -57.85 6.49 -6.89
N GLU A 51 -57.58 6.46 -5.58
CA GLU A 51 -56.89 7.54 -4.87
C GLU A 51 -55.47 7.76 -5.43
N LEU A 52 -54.73 6.68 -5.70
CA LEU A 52 -53.42 6.71 -6.36
C LEU A 52 -53.48 7.34 -7.77
N VAL A 53 -54.46 6.94 -8.59
CA VAL A 53 -54.64 7.47 -9.95
C VAL A 53 -55.00 8.95 -9.93
N VAL A 54 -55.89 9.37 -9.02
CA VAL A 54 -56.31 10.77 -8.85
C VAL A 54 -55.15 11.63 -8.34
N ALA A 55 -54.40 11.15 -7.33
CA ALA A 55 -53.24 11.87 -6.80
C ALA A 55 -52.17 12.09 -7.89
N HIS A 56 -51.90 11.07 -8.70
CA HIS A 56 -50.92 11.16 -9.79
C HIS A 56 -51.40 12.11 -10.92
N ARG A 57 -52.69 12.06 -11.29
CA ARG A 57 -53.27 12.99 -12.28
C ARG A 57 -53.17 14.44 -11.80
N ASN A 58 -53.46 14.69 -10.53
CA ASN A 58 -53.34 16.02 -9.93
C ASN A 58 -51.88 16.50 -9.91
N ALA A 59 -50.92 15.63 -9.59
CA ALA A 59 -49.49 15.96 -9.62
C ALA A 59 -49.02 16.35 -11.05
N MET A 60 -49.48 15.62 -12.07
CA MET A 60 -49.15 15.93 -13.47
C MET A 60 -49.75 17.25 -13.96
N THR A 61 -50.95 17.62 -13.50
CA THR A 61 -51.56 18.92 -13.83
C THR A 61 -50.88 20.11 -13.15
N VAL A 62 -50.11 19.89 -12.07
CA VAL A 62 -49.37 20.95 -11.36
C VAL A 62 -47.97 21.17 -11.96
N SER A 63 -47.41 20.17 -12.63
CA SER A 63 -46.07 20.21 -13.25
C SER A 63 -46.05 20.70 -14.71
N ASP A 64 -47.17 21.16 -15.27
CA ASP A 64 -47.25 21.72 -16.63
C ASP A 64 -47.16 23.26 -16.57
N PRO A 65 -45.98 23.90 -16.83
CA PRO A 65 -45.79 25.34 -16.61
C PRO A 65 -46.28 26.22 -17.77
N LEU A 66 -47.00 25.66 -18.75
CA LEU A 66 -47.38 26.36 -19.98
C LEU A 66 -48.85 26.74 -20.02
N SER A 67 -49.39 27.27 -18.93
CA SER A 67 -50.61 28.08 -19.00
C SER A 67 -50.76 28.96 -17.76
N ARG A 68 -49.99 30.05 -17.65
CA ARG A 68 -50.47 31.29 -17.02
C ARG A 68 -49.48 32.46 -17.21
N ASN A 69 -49.99 33.43 -17.97
CA ASN A 69 -49.74 34.86 -17.90
C ASN A 69 -48.42 35.36 -18.51
N GLU A 70 -48.52 35.67 -19.80
CA GLU A 70 -47.93 36.88 -20.36
C GLU A 70 -48.41 38.08 -19.55
N ASP A 71 -47.53 38.66 -18.73
CA ASP A 71 -47.48 40.10 -18.42
C ASP A 71 -46.41 40.33 -17.34
N GLU A 72 -45.21 40.71 -17.77
CA GLU A 72 -44.51 41.94 -17.34
C GLU A 72 -43.03 41.89 -17.71
N ARG A 73 -42.55 43.05 -18.15
CA ARG A 73 -41.28 43.29 -18.84
C ARG A 73 -40.15 43.59 -17.87
N GLN A 74 -38.95 43.15 -18.28
CA GLN A 74 -37.62 43.76 -18.13
C GLN A 74 -37.00 43.88 -16.72
N ILE A 75 -35.77 43.39 -16.57
CA ILE A 75 -34.49 44.15 -16.60
C ILE A 75 -33.35 43.18 -16.22
N GLY A 76 -32.23 43.21 -16.97
CA GLY A 76 -30.93 42.83 -16.39
C GLY A 76 -29.99 41.98 -17.25
N ASN A 77 -29.34 42.63 -18.24
CA ASN A 77 -28.00 42.42 -18.80
C ASN A 77 -27.46 41.01 -19.07
N GLU A 78 -27.29 40.75 -20.37
CA GLU A 78 -26.25 39.90 -20.95
C GLU A 78 -24.85 40.41 -20.55
N ASP A 79 -24.00 39.50 -20.06
CA ASP A 79 -22.55 39.62 -20.25
C ASP A 79 -22.01 38.31 -20.80
N ASN A 80 -21.17 38.48 -21.82
CA ASN A 80 -20.71 37.48 -22.78
C ASN A 80 -19.86 36.38 -22.15
N VAL A 81 -20.16 35.13 -22.53
CA VAL A 81 -19.26 33.99 -22.38
C VAL A 81 -18.22 34.06 -23.50
N GLU A 82 -16.99 34.43 -23.17
CA GLU A 82 -15.83 34.15 -24.02
C GLU A 82 -15.30 32.75 -23.71
N GLU A 83 -15.49 31.83 -24.66
CA GLU A 83 -14.79 30.55 -24.72
C GLU A 83 -13.28 30.79 -24.88
N THR A 84 -12.50 30.45 -23.85
CA THR A 84 -11.06 30.23 -24.02
C THR A 84 -10.79 28.73 -24.02
N ASN A 85 -10.78 28.16 -25.22
CA ASN A 85 -10.19 26.85 -25.48
C ASN A 85 -8.67 26.96 -25.31
N GLN A 86 -8.12 26.45 -24.21
CA GLN A 86 -6.69 26.15 -24.14
C GLN A 86 -6.48 24.77 -23.51
N SER A 87 -6.36 23.79 -24.40
CA SER A 87 -5.88 22.44 -24.13
C SER A 87 -4.42 22.50 -23.67
N TYR A 88 -4.18 22.17 -22.40
CA TYR A 88 -2.85 21.78 -21.95
C TYR A 88 -2.77 20.26 -21.93
N PHE A 89 -2.30 19.72 -23.06
CA PHE A 89 -1.74 18.39 -23.15
C PHE A 89 -0.33 18.45 -22.55
N SER A 90 -0.21 18.22 -21.24
CA SER A 90 1.10 18.07 -20.61
C SER A 90 1.57 16.63 -20.80
N LYS A 91 2.66 16.50 -21.57
CA LYS A 91 3.40 15.26 -21.78
C LYS A 91 3.66 14.53 -20.47
N GLU A 92 3.23 13.29 -20.43
CA GLU A 92 3.63 12.28 -19.46
C GLU A 92 5.11 11.94 -19.71
N ASN A 93 6.00 12.50 -18.89
CA ASN A 93 7.35 11.96 -18.71
C ASN A 93 7.25 10.88 -17.63
N ASN A 94 7.07 9.63 -18.08
CA ASN A 94 7.36 8.45 -17.28
C ASN A 94 8.88 8.31 -17.11
N GLU A 95 9.45 9.11 -16.22
CA GLU A 95 10.71 8.77 -15.55
C GLU A 95 10.45 8.87 -14.05
N GLY A 96 10.26 7.71 -13.43
CA GLY A 96 10.18 7.56 -11.98
C GLY A 96 11.53 7.82 -11.35
N GLU A 97 11.97 9.08 -11.35
CA GLU A 97 12.96 9.56 -10.40
C GLU A 97 12.18 10.00 -9.15
N ILE A 98 12.45 9.35 -8.03
CA ILE A 98 11.94 9.78 -6.72
C ILE A 98 12.61 11.14 -6.45
N SER A 99 11.93 12.23 -6.82
CA SER A 99 12.45 13.57 -6.56
C SER A 99 12.53 13.75 -5.05
N MET A 100 13.77 13.86 -4.55
CA MET A 100 14.06 14.23 -3.18
C MET A 100 13.40 15.58 -2.89
N ILE A 101 12.41 15.59 -2.00
CA ILE A 101 11.66 16.79 -1.60
C ILE A 101 12.67 17.83 -1.04
N PRO A 102 12.56 19.13 -1.37
CA PRO A 102 13.60 20.11 -1.02
C PRO A 102 13.72 20.27 0.49
N GLY A 103 14.92 20.00 1.00
CA GLY A 103 15.29 20.22 2.40
C GLY A 103 15.44 21.70 2.75
N ALA A 104 14.97 22.06 3.95
CA ALA A 104 15.44 23.24 4.68
C ALA A 104 15.13 23.24 6.20
N GLN A 105 14.50 22.19 6.78
CA GLN A 105 14.21 22.16 8.24
C GLN A 105 14.46 20.79 8.92
N LEU A 106 15.03 19.80 8.23
CA LEU A 106 15.11 18.42 8.72
C LEU A 106 16.46 18.01 9.37
N THR A 107 17.46 18.90 9.40
CA THR A 107 18.86 18.50 9.66
C THR A 107 19.17 18.02 11.08
N GLU A 108 18.60 18.61 12.14
CA GLU A 108 18.94 18.18 13.51
C GLU A 108 18.31 16.84 13.91
N GLU A 109 17.11 16.55 13.42
CA GLU A 109 16.41 15.31 13.79
C GLU A 109 16.89 14.13 12.95
N GLU A 110 17.25 14.36 11.69
CA GLU A 110 17.93 13.36 10.85
C GLU A 110 19.31 12.99 11.40
N GLU A 111 20.07 13.96 11.92
CA GLU A 111 21.36 13.69 12.55
C GLU A 111 21.20 12.83 13.82
N LYS A 112 20.18 13.13 14.65
CA LYS A 112 19.85 12.35 15.86
C LYS A 112 19.37 10.93 15.52
N ASP A 113 18.61 10.78 14.45
CA ASP A 113 18.12 9.49 13.97
C ASP A 113 19.27 8.58 13.52
N VAL A 114 20.29 9.12 12.84
CA VAL A 114 21.48 8.35 12.44
C VAL A 114 22.43 8.11 13.62
N ALA A 115 22.55 9.07 14.55
CA ALA A 115 23.44 8.97 15.69
C ALA A 115 23.04 7.86 16.69
N THR A 116 21.74 7.62 16.88
CA THR A 116 21.26 6.59 17.83
C THR A 116 21.64 5.14 17.45
N PRO A 117 21.40 4.64 16.23
CA PRO A 117 21.88 3.33 15.80
C PRO A 117 23.41 3.26 15.74
N ALA A 118 24.10 4.34 15.32
CA ALA A 118 25.56 4.39 15.36
C ALA A 118 26.12 4.21 16.78
N GLY A 119 25.50 4.86 17.78
CA GLY A 119 25.83 4.70 19.19
C GLY A 119 25.59 3.27 19.68
N PHE A 120 24.45 2.66 19.30
CA PHE A 120 24.15 1.27 19.65
C PHE A 120 25.19 0.28 19.13
N TYR A 121 25.41 0.26 17.81
CA TYR A 121 26.36 -0.67 17.18
C TYR A 121 27.81 -0.38 17.58
N GLY A 122 28.18 0.89 17.76
CA GLY A 122 29.50 1.28 18.25
C GLY A 122 29.77 0.80 19.68
N LEU A 123 28.81 0.96 20.59
CA LEU A 123 28.91 0.45 21.97
C LEU A 123 28.93 -1.09 22.01
N GLN A 124 28.14 -1.74 21.15
CA GLN A 124 28.14 -3.20 21.05
C GLN A 124 29.48 -3.73 20.52
N ALA A 125 30.03 -3.10 19.48
CA ALA A 125 31.37 -3.42 18.98
C ALA A 125 32.45 -3.18 20.06
N ALA A 126 32.35 -2.10 20.83
CA ALA A 126 33.25 -1.82 21.95
C ALA A 126 33.13 -2.87 23.07
N ALA A 127 31.92 -3.35 23.38
CA ALA A 127 31.69 -4.42 24.36
C ALA A 127 32.36 -5.74 23.91
N SER A 128 32.17 -6.12 22.64
CA SER A 128 32.77 -7.32 22.06
C SER A 128 34.29 -7.21 21.96
N TYR A 129 34.82 -6.04 21.61
CA TYR A 129 36.26 -5.76 21.59
C TYR A 129 36.89 -5.83 22.99
N TRP A 130 36.21 -5.25 24.00
CA TRP A 130 36.62 -5.33 25.40
C TRP A 130 36.66 -6.79 25.89
N LEU A 131 35.64 -7.58 25.54
CA LEU A 131 35.61 -9.00 25.88
C LEU A 131 36.78 -9.76 25.22
N ALA A 132 37.03 -9.52 23.93
CA ALA A 132 38.15 -10.13 23.20
C ALA A 132 39.52 -9.79 23.83
N TYR A 133 39.73 -8.54 24.24
CA TYR A 133 40.97 -8.09 24.89
C TYR A 133 41.17 -8.69 26.28
N THR A 134 40.11 -8.76 27.09
CA THR A 134 40.19 -9.22 28.49
C THR A 134 40.41 -10.73 28.61
N ILE A 135 39.91 -11.54 27.67
CA ILE A 135 40.17 -12.98 27.61
C ILE A 135 41.68 -13.28 27.43
N GLN A 136 42.43 -12.38 26.79
CA GLN A 136 43.87 -12.52 26.57
C GLN A 136 44.70 -12.26 27.84
N SER A 137 44.16 -11.53 28.81
CA SER A 137 44.90 -11.04 29.99
C SER A 137 44.47 -11.79 31.26
N PRO A 138 45.27 -12.75 31.78
CA PRO A 138 44.89 -13.58 32.93
C PRO A 138 44.87 -12.84 34.28
N LYS A 139 45.06 -11.51 34.29
CA LYS A 139 45.20 -10.69 35.50
C LYS A 139 43.88 -10.10 36.01
N ILE A 140 42.78 -10.21 35.26
CA ILE A 140 41.50 -9.54 35.55
C ILE A 140 40.51 -10.56 36.12
N SER A 141 39.82 -10.19 37.21
CA SER A 141 38.76 -11.03 37.79
C SER A 141 37.58 -11.17 36.83
N ILE A 142 37.04 -12.40 36.73
CA ILE A 142 35.84 -12.70 35.92
C ILE A 142 34.67 -11.77 36.28
N VAL A 143 34.53 -11.44 37.57
CA VAL A 143 33.47 -10.53 38.05
C VAL A 143 33.60 -9.15 37.41
N THR A 144 34.82 -8.63 37.27
CA THR A 144 35.09 -7.33 36.65
C THR A 144 34.84 -7.35 35.13
N ILE A 145 35.17 -8.46 34.46
CA ILE A 145 34.90 -8.65 33.02
C ILE A 145 33.40 -8.60 32.76
N VAL A 146 32.64 -9.41 33.49
CA VAL A 146 31.18 -9.49 33.34
C VAL A 146 30.53 -8.15 33.71
N SER A 147 30.96 -7.49 34.79
CA SER A 147 30.36 -6.21 35.21
C SER A 147 30.53 -5.08 34.19
N ILE A 148 31.68 -5.01 33.51
CA ILE A 148 31.92 -3.97 32.50
C ILE A 148 31.13 -4.28 31.23
N TYR A 149 31.11 -5.54 30.81
CA TYR A 149 30.32 -5.97 29.64
C TYR A 149 28.81 -5.72 29.83
N THR A 150 28.27 -6.05 31.01
CA THR A 150 26.86 -5.81 31.31
C THR A 150 26.54 -4.32 31.39
N LEU A 151 27.44 -3.49 31.92
CA LEU A 151 27.27 -2.04 31.94
C LEU A 151 27.17 -1.46 30.53
N ILE A 152 28.12 -1.80 29.65
CA ILE A 152 28.13 -1.32 28.25
C ILE A 152 26.88 -1.82 27.49
N SER A 153 26.50 -3.08 27.70
CA SER A 153 25.29 -3.66 27.07
C SER A 153 24.00 -3.02 27.59
N THR A 154 23.95 -2.63 28.86
CA THR A 154 22.80 -1.91 29.43
C THR A 154 22.71 -0.50 28.84
N THR A 155 23.84 0.18 28.68
CA THR A 155 23.90 1.48 28.02
C THR A 155 23.50 1.37 26.54
N SER A 156 23.93 0.35 25.81
CA SER A 156 23.55 0.17 24.40
C SER A 156 22.04 -0.11 24.25
N ALA A 157 21.43 -0.85 25.17
CA ALA A 157 19.98 -1.06 25.19
C ALA A 157 19.17 0.25 25.28
N PHE A 158 19.69 1.24 26.01
CA PHE A 158 19.08 2.59 26.06
C PHE A 158 19.10 3.29 24.68
N PHE A 159 20.16 3.10 23.88
CA PHE A 159 20.23 3.63 22.52
C PHE A 159 19.20 2.96 21.57
N ILE A 160 18.91 1.67 21.75
CA ILE A 160 17.84 1.00 20.98
C ILE A 160 16.47 1.61 21.31
N TYR A 161 16.22 1.88 22.58
CA TYR A 161 14.97 2.53 23.01
C TYR A 161 14.84 3.93 22.40
N LEU A 162 15.90 4.73 22.45
CA LEU A 162 15.92 6.06 21.83
C LEU A 162 15.69 5.98 20.31
N ARG A 163 16.37 5.06 19.62
CA ARG A 163 16.17 4.82 18.18
C ARG A 163 14.71 4.51 17.86
N SER A 164 14.08 3.61 18.62
CA SER A 164 12.67 3.24 18.41
C SER A 164 11.74 4.47 18.53
N LEU A 165 12.03 5.34 19.50
CA LEU A 165 11.31 6.58 19.71
C LEU A 165 11.49 7.54 18.52
N PHE A 166 12.72 7.76 18.06
CA PHE A 166 13.01 8.67 16.94
C PHE A 166 12.37 8.21 15.61
N VAL A 167 12.50 6.93 15.26
CA VAL A 167 11.88 6.36 14.05
C VAL A 167 10.36 6.55 14.07
N THR A 168 9.73 6.33 15.22
CA THR A 168 8.28 6.49 15.38
C THR A 168 7.85 7.96 15.26
N LEU A 169 8.61 8.89 15.84
CA LEU A 169 8.33 10.32 15.73
C LEU A 169 8.48 10.84 14.30
N LEU A 170 9.55 10.44 13.61
CA LEU A 170 9.77 10.80 12.21
C LEU A 170 8.68 10.22 11.31
N GLY A 171 8.32 8.95 11.51
CA GLY A 171 7.22 8.30 10.79
C GLY A 171 5.89 9.02 10.98
N LEU A 172 5.54 9.40 12.21
CA LEU A 172 4.30 10.13 12.51
C LEU A 172 4.27 11.52 11.85
N ARG A 173 5.39 12.24 11.89
CA ARG A 173 5.49 13.56 11.23
C ARG A 173 5.38 13.44 9.72
N ALA A 174 6.06 12.46 9.12
CA ALA A 174 5.98 12.17 7.70
C ALA A 174 4.53 11.84 7.29
N SER A 175 3.90 10.90 7.99
CA SER A 175 2.49 10.53 7.77
C SER A 175 1.57 11.75 7.82
N LYS A 176 1.68 12.60 8.85
CA LYS A 176 0.86 13.82 8.98
C LYS A 176 1.10 14.80 7.83
N ALA A 177 2.35 15.00 7.42
CA ALA A 177 2.70 15.90 6.31
C ALA A 177 2.14 15.38 4.98
N PHE A 178 2.34 14.10 4.68
CA PHE A 178 1.81 13.46 3.48
C PHE A 178 0.28 13.48 3.45
N PHE A 179 -0.37 13.11 4.56
CA PHE A 179 -1.82 13.10 4.65
C PHE A 179 -2.41 14.50 4.43
N SER A 180 -1.85 15.53 5.06
CA SER A 180 -2.32 16.91 4.88
C SER A 180 -2.11 17.41 3.45
N SER A 181 -0.96 17.10 2.83
CA SER A 181 -0.66 17.48 1.45
C SER A 181 -1.56 16.77 0.44
N PHE A 182 -1.75 15.46 0.62
CA PHE A 182 -2.65 14.64 -0.19
C PHE A 182 -4.08 15.14 -0.09
N THR A 183 -4.58 15.35 1.13
CA THR A 183 -5.95 15.80 1.38
C THR A 183 -6.21 17.17 0.76
N ASN A 184 -5.26 18.09 0.89
CA ASN A 184 -5.37 19.39 0.24
C ASN A 184 -5.35 19.27 -1.31
N SER A 185 -4.56 18.34 -1.86
CA SER A 185 -4.48 18.14 -3.31
C SER A 185 -5.74 17.50 -3.89
N ILE A 186 -6.30 16.48 -3.21
CA ILE A 186 -7.51 15.78 -3.68
C ILE A 186 -8.75 16.67 -3.60
N PHE A 187 -8.88 17.52 -2.57
CA PHE A 187 -10.00 18.47 -2.49
C PHE A 187 -9.95 19.58 -3.54
N ASN A 188 -8.75 19.90 -4.05
CA ASN A 188 -8.58 20.88 -5.13
C ASN A 188 -8.62 20.23 -6.52
N ALA A 189 -8.79 18.91 -6.62
CA ALA A 189 -8.84 18.21 -7.90
C ALA A 189 -10.21 18.38 -8.58
N PRO A 190 -10.27 18.51 -9.93
CA PRO A 190 -11.53 18.60 -10.67
C PRO A 190 -12.29 17.27 -10.63
N MET A 191 -13.62 17.32 -10.82
CA MET A 191 -14.48 16.12 -10.77
C MET A 191 -14.04 15.01 -11.75
N LEU A 192 -13.47 15.39 -12.90
CA LEU A 192 -12.95 14.47 -13.92
C LEU A 192 -11.86 13.52 -13.38
N PHE A 193 -11.11 13.94 -12.36
CA PHE A 193 -10.13 13.07 -11.69
C PHE A 193 -10.79 11.88 -11.00
N PHE A 194 -11.95 12.10 -10.37
CA PHE A 194 -12.67 11.06 -9.63
C PHE A 194 -13.38 10.06 -10.53
N ASP A 195 -13.80 10.48 -11.73
CA ASP A 195 -14.39 9.57 -12.73
C ASP A 195 -13.35 8.67 -13.40
N SER A 196 -12.10 9.16 -13.51
CA SER A 196 -11.02 8.48 -14.24
C SER A 196 -10.17 7.58 -13.34
N THR A 197 -10.19 7.80 -12.03
CA THR A 197 -9.24 7.17 -11.09
C THR A 197 -10.00 6.38 -10.04
N PRO A 198 -9.88 5.04 -9.98
CA PRO A 198 -10.42 4.27 -8.87
C PRO A 198 -9.71 4.70 -7.59
N ALA A 199 -10.47 5.02 -6.55
CA ALA A 199 -9.93 5.43 -5.26
C ALA A 199 -9.19 4.27 -4.59
N SER A 200 -7.87 4.21 -4.73
CA SER A 200 -7.00 3.28 -4.01
C SER A 200 -6.19 4.04 -2.97
N SER A 201 -6.61 3.96 -1.71
CA SER A 201 -6.00 4.69 -0.59
C SER A 201 -5.13 3.74 0.24
N ASP A 202 -3.93 3.38 -0.25
CA ASP A 202 -2.98 2.54 0.51
C ASP A 202 -2.16 3.37 1.52
N PHE A 203 -2.84 4.06 2.45
CA PHE A 203 -2.17 4.82 3.52
C PHE A 203 -1.46 3.93 4.54
N SER A 204 -1.90 2.68 4.70
CA SER A 204 -1.27 1.72 5.62
C SER A 204 0.19 1.43 5.28
N VAL A 205 0.55 1.40 4.00
CA VAL A 205 1.93 1.19 3.54
C VAL A 205 2.81 2.40 3.90
N LEU A 206 2.25 3.61 3.78
CA LEU A 206 2.97 4.84 4.14
C LEU A 206 3.17 4.96 5.65
N ASP A 207 2.15 4.61 6.43
CA ASP A 207 2.15 4.79 7.88
C ASP A 207 3.00 3.74 8.60
N PHE A 208 3.01 2.51 8.10
CA PHE A 208 3.72 1.39 8.75
C PHE A 208 4.94 0.93 7.95
N ASP A 209 4.78 0.57 6.67
CA ASP A 209 5.87 -0.11 5.96
C ASP A 209 7.07 0.80 5.67
N ILE A 210 6.85 2.06 5.30
CA ILE A 210 7.94 2.99 4.96
C ILE A 210 8.84 3.31 6.17
N PRO A 211 8.32 3.72 7.35
CA PRO A 211 9.16 3.97 8.52
C PRO A 211 9.95 2.74 8.96
N PHE A 212 9.34 1.55 8.92
CA PHE A 212 10.04 0.31 9.25
C PHE A 212 11.13 0.00 8.23
N ALA A 213 10.84 0.07 6.93
CA ALA A 213 11.81 -0.19 5.87
C ALA A 213 13.01 0.77 5.94
N TYR A 214 12.74 2.06 6.17
CA TYR A 214 13.77 3.07 6.39
C TYR A 214 14.65 2.71 7.60
N ALA A 215 14.04 2.36 8.73
CA ALA A 215 14.77 1.99 9.94
C ALA A 215 15.67 0.76 9.72
N PHE A 216 15.18 -0.28 9.04
CA PHE A 216 16.00 -1.46 8.73
C PHE A 216 17.15 -1.11 7.77
N ALA A 217 16.93 -0.24 6.79
CA ALA A 217 17.97 0.20 5.86
C ALA A 217 19.08 1.02 6.54
N THR A 218 18.73 1.97 7.41
CA THR A 218 19.71 2.76 8.18
C THR A 218 20.46 1.89 9.18
N ALA A 219 19.78 0.94 9.82
CA ALA A 219 20.42 -0.04 10.71
C ALA A 219 21.50 -0.85 9.99
N GLY A 220 21.11 -1.50 8.89
CA GLY A 220 21.98 -2.44 8.18
C GLY A 220 23.19 -1.75 7.55
N THR A 221 23.03 -0.50 7.08
CA THR A 221 24.15 0.29 6.53
C THR A 221 25.16 0.65 7.62
N ILE A 222 24.70 1.13 8.78
CA ILE A 222 25.57 1.47 9.92
C ILE A 222 26.25 0.23 10.47
N GLU A 223 25.52 -0.87 10.64
CA GLU A 223 26.06 -2.15 11.09
C GLU A 223 27.18 -2.65 10.17
N THR A 224 26.96 -2.59 8.85
CA THR A 224 27.98 -2.96 7.86
C THR A 224 29.24 -2.10 8.00
N VAL A 225 29.10 -0.78 8.18
CA VAL A 225 30.24 0.14 8.38
C VAL A 225 31.00 -0.18 9.66
N VAL A 226 30.30 -0.44 10.78
CA VAL A 226 30.92 -0.80 12.06
C VAL A 226 31.67 -2.13 11.93
N THR A 227 31.07 -3.14 11.31
CA THR A 227 31.71 -4.45 11.08
C THR A 227 32.94 -4.33 10.21
N ILE A 228 32.90 -3.55 9.13
CA ILE A 228 34.09 -3.26 8.30
C ILE A 228 35.18 -2.58 9.14
N GLY A 229 34.82 -1.65 10.02
CA GLY A 229 35.75 -0.98 10.93
C GLY A 229 36.42 -1.94 11.93
N VAL A 230 35.66 -2.87 12.52
CA VAL A 230 36.20 -3.91 13.42
C VAL A 230 37.14 -4.84 12.65
N MET A 231 36.74 -5.29 11.45
CA MET A 231 37.56 -6.13 10.59
C MET A 231 38.86 -5.43 10.16
N ALA A 232 38.82 -4.12 9.89
CA ALA A 232 40.00 -3.34 9.56
C ALA A 232 41.03 -3.32 10.70
N SER A 233 40.57 -3.26 11.95
CA SER A 233 41.42 -3.24 13.14
C SER A 233 42.03 -4.61 13.45
N VAL A 234 41.24 -5.68 13.29
CA VAL A 234 41.60 -7.02 13.76
C VAL A 234 42.23 -7.90 12.67
N THR A 235 41.71 -7.83 11.44
CA THR A 235 42.03 -8.72 10.31
C THR A 235 42.03 -7.97 8.98
N TRP A 236 42.92 -6.97 8.84
CA TRP A 236 42.99 -6.13 7.63
C TRP A 236 43.16 -6.92 6.32
N GLN A 237 43.69 -8.14 6.36
CA GLN A 237 43.85 -9.04 5.21
C GLN A 237 42.50 -9.54 4.65
N VAL A 238 41.49 -9.72 5.51
CA VAL A 238 40.14 -10.18 5.13
C VAL A 238 39.40 -9.09 4.34
N LEU A 239 39.77 -7.82 4.52
CA LEU A 239 39.18 -6.71 3.75
C LEU A 239 39.41 -6.85 2.24
N ILE A 240 40.54 -7.42 1.81
CA ILE A 240 40.82 -7.63 0.38
C ILE A 240 39.72 -8.51 -0.23
N VAL A 241 39.41 -9.62 0.43
CA VAL A 241 38.35 -10.55 0.02
C VAL A 241 36.96 -9.89 0.16
N GLY A 242 36.75 -9.16 1.26
CA GLY A 242 35.50 -8.46 1.53
C GLY A 242 35.17 -7.37 0.50
N ILE A 243 36.17 -6.66 -0.04
CA ILE A 243 35.97 -5.66 -1.09
C ILE A 243 35.49 -6.33 -2.38
N PHE A 244 36.12 -7.43 -2.80
CA PHE A 244 35.69 -8.18 -3.98
C PHE A 244 34.27 -8.76 -3.80
N ALA A 245 33.97 -9.31 -2.62
CA ALA A 245 32.64 -9.80 -2.29
C ALA A 245 31.58 -8.68 -2.31
N THR A 246 31.92 -7.49 -1.79
CA THR A 246 31.03 -6.32 -1.78
C THR A 246 30.72 -5.82 -3.19
N ILE A 247 31.73 -5.78 -4.07
CA ILE A 247 31.55 -5.41 -5.49
C ILE A 247 30.65 -6.44 -6.19
N ALA A 248 30.90 -7.74 -5.97
CA ALA A 248 30.09 -8.81 -6.54
C ALA A 248 28.64 -8.73 -6.04
N SER A 249 28.42 -8.54 -4.74
CA SER A 249 27.09 -8.35 -4.14
C SER A 249 26.38 -7.12 -4.68
N LYS A 250 27.08 -6.00 -4.91
CA LYS A 250 26.51 -4.81 -5.53
C LYS A 250 26.06 -5.05 -6.97
N TYR A 251 26.82 -5.80 -7.75
CA TYR A 251 26.45 -6.18 -9.11
C TYR A 251 25.18 -7.05 -9.13
N VAL A 252 25.11 -8.08 -8.28
CA VAL A 252 23.93 -8.95 -8.15
C VAL A 252 22.71 -8.16 -7.66
N GLN A 253 22.90 -7.25 -6.68
CA GLN A 253 21.85 -6.38 -6.16
C GLN A 253 21.28 -5.46 -7.25
N GLY A 254 22.13 -4.85 -8.08
CA GLY A 254 21.68 -3.99 -9.19
C GLY A 254 20.82 -4.74 -10.21
N TYR A 255 21.20 -5.97 -10.55
CA TYR A 255 20.42 -6.83 -11.44
C TYR A 255 19.05 -7.20 -10.85
N TYR A 256 19.02 -7.57 -9.57
CA TYR A 256 17.78 -7.90 -8.86
C TYR A 256 16.83 -6.70 -8.78
N GLN A 257 17.34 -5.51 -8.43
CA GLN A 257 16.51 -4.32 -8.23
C GLN A 257 15.71 -3.93 -9.47
N ALA A 258 16.29 -4.06 -10.66
CA ALA A 258 15.57 -3.80 -11.91
C ALA A 258 14.35 -4.73 -12.07
N SER A 259 14.54 -6.02 -11.81
CA SER A 259 13.47 -7.02 -11.90
C SER A 259 12.44 -6.86 -10.78
N ALA A 260 12.90 -6.62 -9.55
CA ALA A 260 12.04 -6.47 -8.37
C ALA A 260 11.09 -5.27 -8.49
N ARG A 261 11.56 -4.14 -9.05
CA ARG A 261 10.71 -2.96 -9.29
C ARG A 261 9.56 -3.27 -10.25
N GLU A 262 9.85 -3.93 -11.37
CA GLU A 262 8.80 -4.33 -12.32
C GLU A 262 7.83 -5.32 -11.70
N LEU A 263 8.33 -6.24 -10.88
CA LEU A 263 7.50 -7.26 -10.25
C LEU A 263 6.59 -6.67 -9.16
N MET A 264 7.09 -5.71 -8.38
CA MET A 264 6.26 -4.92 -7.45
C MET A 264 5.20 -4.11 -8.19
N ARG A 265 5.54 -3.50 -9.34
CA ARG A 265 4.58 -2.76 -10.17
C ARG A 265 3.46 -3.67 -10.65
N ILE A 266 3.81 -4.85 -11.17
CA ILE A 266 2.82 -5.85 -11.60
C ILE A 266 1.94 -6.28 -10.41
N ASN A 267 2.54 -6.59 -9.26
CA ASN A 267 1.82 -7.00 -8.04
C ASN A 267 0.82 -5.93 -7.55
N GLY A 268 1.17 -4.64 -7.65
CA GLY A 268 0.23 -3.55 -7.34
C GLY A 268 -0.98 -3.55 -8.30
N THR A 269 -0.74 -3.79 -9.59
CA THR A 269 -1.80 -3.79 -10.61
C THR A 269 -2.67 -5.05 -10.64
N THR A 270 -2.20 -6.19 -10.12
CA THR A 270 -2.98 -7.45 -10.11
C THR A 270 -3.99 -7.53 -8.98
N LYS A 271 -3.75 -6.84 -7.85
CA LYS A 271 -4.66 -6.82 -6.70
C LYS A 271 -5.94 -6.01 -6.94
N ALA A 272 -5.82 -4.86 -7.61
CA ALA A 272 -6.97 -3.97 -7.83
C ALA A 272 -8.14 -4.63 -8.60
N PRO A 273 -7.91 -5.39 -9.69
CA PRO A 273 -8.97 -6.14 -10.37
C PRO A 273 -9.72 -7.13 -9.48
N ILE A 274 -9.05 -7.80 -8.53
CA ILE A 274 -9.68 -8.74 -7.60
C ILE A 274 -10.67 -7.99 -6.70
N MET A 275 -10.25 -6.85 -6.16
CA MET A 275 -11.07 -6.01 -5.29
C MET A 275 -12.27 -5.42 -6.04
N ASN A 276 -12.04 -4.89 -7.25
CA ASN A 276 -13.11 -4.33 -8.09
C ASN A 276 -14.12 -5.41 -8.48
N TYR A 277 -13.67 -6.58 -8.93
CA TYR A 277 -14.55 -7.67 -9.31
C TYR A 277 -15.40 -8.17 -8.12
N ALA A 278 -14.81 -8.25 -6.93
CA ALA A 278 -15.54 -8.60 -5.72
C ALA A 278 -16.59 -7.54 -5.35
N SER A 279 -16.27 -6.25 -5.49
CA SER A 279 -17.18 -5.13 -5.25
C SER A 279 -18.37 -5.14 -6.23
N GLU A 280 -18.10 -5.27 -7.53
CA GLU A 280 -19.14 -5.38 -8.57
C GLU A 280 -20.04 -6.59 -8.35
N THR A 281 -19.46 -7.74 -7.98
CA THR A 281 -20.20 -8.97 -7.67
C THR A 281 -21.09 -8.80 -6.44
N ALA A 282 -20.61 -8.11 -5.39
CA ALA A 282 -21.38 -7.85 -4.18
C ALA A 282 -22.59 -6.94 -4.46
N LEU A 283 -22.41 -5.88 -5.25
CA LEU A 283 -23.50 -5.00 -5.68
C LEU A 283 -24.50 -5.71 -6.60
N GLY A 284 -24.01 -6.58 -7.49
CA GLY A 284 -24.80 -7.32 -8.48
C GLY A 284 -25.34 -8.68 -8.02
N VAL A 285 -25.20 -9.05 -6.73
CA VAL A 285 -25.46 -10.42 -6.26
C VAL A 285 -26.89 -10.91 -6.54
N ALA A 286 -27.89 -10.02 -6.43
CA ALA A 286 -29.29 -10.34 -6.71
C ALA A 286 -29.49 -10.70 -8.19
N THR A 287 -28.89 -9.93 -9.09
CA THR A 287 -28.93 -10.14 -10.54
C THR A 287 -28.23 -11.44 -10.94
N ILE A 288 -27.03 -11.69 -10.40
CA ILE A 288 -26.25 -12.91 -10.68
C ILE A 288 -27.04 -14.16 -10.29
N ARG A 289 -27.69 -14.14 -9.11
CA ARG A 289 -28.55 -15.23 -8.63
C ARG A 289 -29.82 -15.36 -9.47
N ALA A 290 -30.46 -14.26 -9.85
CA ALA A 290 -31.66 -14.27 -10.68
C ALA A 290 -31.42 -14.90 -12.06
N PHE A 291 -30.24 -14.68 -12.65
CA PHE A 291 -29.84 -15.29 -13.92
C PHE A 291 -29.16 -16.66 -13.78
N ASN A 292 -28.96 -17.17 -12.55
CA ASN A 292 -28.31 -18.45 -12.27
C ASN A 292 -26.91 -18.61 -12.93
N VAL A 293 -26.09 -17.54 -12.90
CA VAL A 293 -24.74 -17.52 -13.50
C VAL A 293 -23.60 -17.45 -12.47
N SER A 294 -23.88 -17.86 -11.22
CA SER A 294 -22.94 -17.79 -10.10
C SER A 294 -21.62 -18.54 -10.36
N ASP A 295 -21.68 -19.73 -10.96
CA ASP A 295 -20.47 -20.54 -11.21
C ASP A 295 -19.51 -19.88 -12.20
N MET A 296 -20.05 -19.18 -13.21
CA MET A 296 -19.25 -18.44 -14.18
C MET A 296 -18.52 -17.28 -13.51
N PHE A 297 -19.20 -16.55 -12.63
CA PHE A 297 -18.56 -15.49 -11.83
C PHE A 297 -17.49 -16.05 -10.89
N PHE A 298 -17.75 -17.19 -10.26
CA PHE A 298 -16.77 -17.84 -9.38
C PHE A 298 -15.51 -18.28 -10.15
N GLN A 299 -15.66 -18.90 -11.33
CA GLN A 299 -14.53 -19.28 -12.15
C GLN A 299 -13.72 -18.08 -12.64
N ASN A 300 -14.37 -16.97 -12.98
CA ASN A 300 -13.67 -15.75 -13.38
C ASN A 300 -12.93 -15.10 -12.20
N TYR A 301 -13.51 -15.12 -11.00
CA TYR A 301 -12.83 -14.70 -9.79
C TYR A 301 -11.55 -15.53 -9.54
N LEU A 302 -11.64 -16.86 -9.64
CA LEU A 302 -10.48 -17.74 -9.50
C LEU A 302 -9.36 -17.43 -10.50
N LYS A 303 -9.68 -17.07 -11.75
CA LYS A 303 -8.66 -16.67 -12.74
C LYS A 303 -7.88 -15.42 -12.31
N PHE A 304 -8.55 -14.45 -11.69
CA PHE A 304 -7.87 -13.25 -11.18
C PHE A 304 -6.98 -13.60 -9.98
N VAL A 305 -7.46 -14.43 -9.06
CA VAL A 305 -6.68 -14.93 -7.91
C VAL A 305 -5.46 -15.73 -8.38
N ASP A 306 -5.61 -16.63 -9.35
CA ASP A 306 -4.50 -17.42 -9.90
C ASP A 306 -3.44 -16.54 -10.56
N LYS A 307 -3.85 -15.46 -11.23
CA LYS A 307 -2.93 -14.50 -11.85
C LYS A 307 -2.10 -13.77 -10.80
N ASP A 308 -2.74 -13.32 -9.71
CA ASP A 308 -2.07 -12.65 -8.59
C ASP A 308 -1.13 -13.62 -7.84
N ALA A 309 -1.59 -14.84 -7.56
CA ALA A 309 -0.79 -15.87 -6.91
C ALA A 309 0.49 -16.21 -7.70
N LYS A 310 0.42 -16.27 -9.05
CA LYS A 310 1.61 -16.46 -9.89
C LYS A 310 2.62 -15.34 -9.72
N VAL A 311 2.17 -14.09 -9.74
CA VAL A 311 3.05 -12.92 -9.57
C VAL A 311 3.71 -12.95 -8.19
N PHE A 312 2.93 -13.25 -7.15
CA PHE A 312 3.44 -13.39 -5.79
C PHE A 312 4.51 -14.49 -5.68
N LEU A 313 4.28 -15.67 -6.30
CA LEU A 313 5.26 -16.75 -6.32
C LEU A 313 6.56 -16.35 -7.04
N PHE A 314 6.46 -15.69 -8.20
CA PHE A 314 7.66 -15.20 -8.89
C PHE A 314 8.39 -14.13 -8.07
N SER A 315 7.67 -13.30 -7.32
CA SER A 315 8.27 -12.29 -6.43
C SER A 315 9.08 -12.94 -5.30
N ASN A 316 8.53 -13.95 -4.65
CA ASN A 316 9.25 -14.69 -3.63
C ASN A 316 10.44 -15.45 -4.22
N ALA A 317 10.27 -16.09 -5.39
CA ALA A 317 11.37 -16.79 -6.06
C ALA A 317 12.52 -15.85 -6.44
N ALA A 318 12.22 -14.62 -6.87
CA ALA A 318 13.23 -13.61 -7.16
C ALA A 318 13.97 -13.15 -5.90
N LEU A 319 13.26 -12.98 -4.79
CA LEU A 319 13.85 -12.63 -3.49
C LEU A 319 14.80 -13.75 -3.02
N GLU A 320 14.34 -15.00 -3.03
CA GLU A 320 15.14 -16.16 -2.66
C GLU A 320 16.38 -16.32 -3.56
N TRP A 321 16.26 -16.02 -4.84
CA TRP A 321 17.39 -16.01 -5.77
C TRP A 321 18.48 -15.01 -5.34
N LEU A 322 18.10 -13.81 -4.89
CA LEU A 322 19.04 -12.82 -4.38
C LEU A 322 19.68 -13.32 -3.09
N VAL A 323 18.86 -13.75 -2.12
CA VAL A 323 19.30 -14.21 -0.80
C VAL A 323 20.34 -15.32 -0.94
N LEU A 324 20.05 -16.36 -1.73
CA LEU A 324 20.96 -17.48 -1.95
C LEU A 324 22.30 -17.03 -2.56
N ARG A 325 22.30 -16.05 -3.48
CA ARG A 325 23.54 -15.52 -4.07
C ARG A 325 24.33 -14.65 -3.09
N THR A 326 23.67 -13.84 -2.28
CA THR A 326 24.37 -13.03 -1.25
C THR A 326 24.93 -13.90 -0.14
N GLU A 327 24.20 -14.92 0.31
CA GLU A 327 24.67 -15.85 1.35
C GLU A 327 25.82 -16.71 0.86
N THR A 328 25.79 -17.17 -0.39
CA THR A 328 26.93 -17.92 -0.97
C THR A 328 28.19 -17.07 -1.05
N LEU A 329 28.09 -15.80 -1.43
CA LEU A 329 29.23 -14.85 -1.40
C LEU A 329 29.74 -14.60 0.03
N GLN A 330 28.84 -14.49 1.00
CA GLN A 330 29.19 -14.30 2.40
C GLN A 330 29.88 -15.54 2.99
N ASN A 331 29.38 -16.74 2.69
CA ASN A 331 30.00 -18.01 3.10
C ASN A 331 31.39 -18.20 2.48
N ILE A 332 31.59 -17.82 1.22
CA ILE A 332 32.92 -17.84 0.58
C ILE A 332 33.88 -16.88 1.30
N THR A 333 33.39 -15.69 1.68
CA THR A 333 34.18 -14.71 2.42
C THR A 333 34.57 -15.25 3.79
N LEU A 334 33.63 -15.85 4.53
CA LEU A 334 33.85 -16.44 5.84
C LEU A 334 34.82 -17.65 5.77
N PHE A 335 34.65 -18.53 4.79
CA PHE A 335 35.56 -19.65 4.57
C PHE A 335 37.00 -19.18 4.28
N THR A 336 37.14 -18.17 3.41
CA THR A 336 38.45 -17.61 3.07
C THR A 336 39.08 -16.90 4.27
N ALA A 337 38.28 -16.15 5.04
CA ALA A 337 38.73 -15.50 6.27
C ALA A 337 39.25 -16.53 7.30
N ALA A 338 38.49 -17.61 7.54
CA ALA A 338 38.89 -18.69 8.43
C ALA A 338 40.16 -19.40 7.94
N ALA A 339 40.25 -19.71 6.64
CA ALA A 339 41.45 -20.34 6.06
C ALA A 339 42.70 -19.46 6.18
N LEU A 340 42.57 -18.15 5.94
CA LEU A 340 43.65 -17.19 6.13
C LEU A 340 44.08 -17.12 7.60
N LEU A 341 43.14 -17.01 8.53
CA LEU A 341 43.40 -16.96 9.98
C LEU A 341 44.10 -18.22 10.49
N VAL A 342 43.73 -19.41 10.01
CA VAL A 342 44.38 -20.68 10.38
C VAL A 342 45.78 -20.85 9.76
N SER A 343 46.02 -20.23 8.61
CA SER A 343 47.31 -20.33 7.91
C SER A 343 48.41 -19.49 8.56
N PHE A 344 48.07 -18.52 9.41
CA PHE A 344 49.06 -17.72 10.14
C PHE A 344 49.67 -18.48 11.34
N PRO A 345 50.94 -18.20 11.69
CA PRO A 345 51.57 -18.79 12.87
C PRO A 345 50.75 -18.50 14.13
N LYS A 346 50.69 -19.48 15.05
CA LYS A 346 49.83 -19.48 16.25
C LYS A 346 50.02 -18.29 17.22
N ASP A 347 51.04 -17.45 17.00
CA ASP A 347 51.39 -16.30 17.85
C ASP A 347 51.04 -14.94 17.22
N TYR A 348 50.50 -14.88 16.00
CA TYR A 348 50.28 -13.60 15.31
C TYR A 348 48.97 -12.90 15.73
N VAL A 349 47.90 -13.66 15.99
CA VAL A 349 46.61 -13.12 16.42
C VAL A 349 46.11 -13.85 17.67
N ALA A 350 45.78 -13.07 18.67
CA ALA A 350 45.24 -13.51 19.93
C ALA A 350 43.86 -14.22 19.74
N PRO A 351 43.60 -15.39 20.36
CA PRO A 351 42.38 -16.17 20.11
C PRO A 351 41.06 -15.42 20.32
N GLY A 352 41.03 -14.45 21.25
CA GLY A 352 39.85 -13.61 21.48
C GLY A 352 39.49 -12.73 20.28
N PHE A 353 40.49 -12.20 19.57
CA PHE A 353 40.30 -11.36 18.39
C PHE A 353 39.93 -12.17 17.14
N VAL A 354 40.43 -13.41 17.03
CA VAL A 354 39.99 -14.36 15.99
C VAL A 354 38.50 -14.66 16.14
N GLY A 355 38.02 -14.88 17.37
CA GLY A 355 36.59 -15.05 17.66
C GLY A 355 35.76 -13.81 17.33
N LEU A 356 36.26 -12.62 17.63
CA LEU A 356 35.61 -11.35 17.30
C LEU A 356 35.49 -11.10 15.78
N SER A 357 36.45 -11.58 14.99
CA SER A 357 36.44 -11.45 13.53
C SER A 357 35.55 -12.47 12.82
N LEU A 358 35.15 -13.55 13.49
CA LEU A 358 34.29 -14.60 12.91
C LEU A 358 32.84 -14.52 13.42
N SER A 359 32.63 -13.86 14.55
CA SER A 359 31.31 -13.50 15.08
C SER A 359 30.75 -12.28 14.38
#